data_AF-A0A946WVY4-F1
#
_entry.id   AF-A0A946WVY4-F1
#
_cell.length_a   1.000
_cell.length_b   1.000
_cell.length_c   1.000
_cell.angle_alpha   90.00
_cell.angle_beta   90.00
_cell.angle_gamma   90.00
#
_symmetry.space_group_name_H-M   'P 1'
#
loop_
_entity.id
_entity.type
_entity.pdbx_description
1 polymer ?
#
loop_
_entity_poly.entity_id
_entity_poly.type
_entity_poly.pdbx_seq_one_letter_code
_entity_poly.pdbx_strand_id
1 'polypeptide(L)'
;MKLRVPFILLIAILTVSASGVSAQYTMPFEELPHEGTWLQWPHNHTYGYGAADFEPAWIQMTEALVDGERVHIIAYDNVHREHIVNLLEESFIDMSSVDFVIAENDDFWVRDNGPIFVYDSDVNLTILDWGFN
;
A
#
# COMPACT_ATOMS: atom_id res chain seq x y z
N MET A 1 9.17 -79.50 24.53
CA MET A 1 9.12 -78.62 23.33
C MET A 1 8.01 -77.59 23.54
N LYS A 2 8.32 -76.38 24.03
CA LYS A 2 7.41 -75.23 24.05
C LYS A 2 8.22 -73.98 23.71
N LEU A 3 7.90 -73.41 22.55
CA LEU A 3 8.57 -72.29 21.90
C LEU A 3 8.34 -71.00 22.71
N ARG A 4 9.39 -70.22 22.97
CA ARG A 4 9.29 -68.84 23.46
C ARG A 4 9.27 -67.90 22.25
N VAL A 5 8.20 -67.15 22.08
CA VAL A 5 8.12 -66.07 21.08
C VAL A 5 8.68 -64.79 21.73
N PRO A 6 9.66 -64.09 21.13
CA PRO A 6 10.12 -62.82 21.66
C PRO A 6 9.14 -61.72 21.23
N PHE A 7 8.68 -60.94 22.20
CA PHE A 7 7.85 -59.77 21.98
C PHE A 7 8.73 -58.62 21.48
N ILE A 8 8.77 -58.39 20.17
CA ILE A 8 9.45 -57.23 19.59
C ILE A 8 8.48 -56.05 19.69
N LEU A 9 8.81 -55.10 20.57
CA LEU A 9 8.07 -53.85 20.71
C LEU A 9 8.50 -52.90 19.58
N LEU A 10 7.66 -52.78 18.55
CA LEU A 10 7.84 -51.82 17.47
C LEU A 10 7.31 -50.45 17.94
N ILE A 11 8.21 -49.54 18.34
CA ILE A 11 7.84 -48.16 18.64
C ILE A 11 7.78 -47.41 17.30
N ALA A 12 6.57 -47.14 16.81
CA ALA A 12 6.35 -46.23 15.69
C ALA A 12 6.54 -44.80 16.19
N ILE A 13 7.61 -44.13 15.75
CA ILE A 13 7.80 -42.69 15.96
C ILE A 13 6.91 -41.98 14.94
N LEU A 14 5.74 -41.50 15.38
CA LEU A 14 4.95 -40.54 14.62
C LEU A 14 5.69 -39.20 14.64
N THR A 15 6.40 -38.88 13.56
CA THR A 15 6.84 -37.51 13.29
C THR A 15 5.61 -36.70 12.93
N VAL A 16 5.06 -35.96 13.89
CA VAL A 16 4.10 -34.90 13.62
C VAL A 16 4.89 -33.78 12.95
N SER A 17 4.80 -33.67 11.63
CA SER A 17 5.24 -32.49 10.90
C SER A 17 4.32 -31.35 11.33
N ALA A 18 4.73 -30.56 12.30
CA ALA A 18 4.08 -29.29 12.56
C ALA A 18 4.36 -28.41 11.33
N SER A 19 3.40 -28.32 10.42
CA SER A 19 3.39 -27.30 9.38
C SER A 19 3.18 -25.96 10.08
N GLY A 20 4.28 -25.38 10.56
CA GLY A 20 4.27 -24.02 11.08
C GLY A 20 3.82 -23.09 9.97
N VAL A 21 2.80 -22.28 10.24
CA VAL A 21 2.47 -21.16 9.35
C VAL A 21 3.54 -20.10 9.57
N SER A 22 4.43 -19.93 8.60
CA SER A 22 5.33 -18.78 8.55
C SER A 22 4.65 -17.65 7.78
N ALA A 23 4.81 -16.41 8.24
CA ALA A 23 4.39 -15.25 7.47
C ALA A 23 5.16 -15.24 6.13
N GLN A 24 4.43 -15.19 5.01
CA GLN A 24 5.03 -15.11 3.68
C GLN A 24 5.51 -13.68 3.36
N TYR A 25 4.85 -12.69 3.97
CA TYR A 25 5.12 -11.27 3.78
C TYR A 25 5.14 -10.55 5.12
N THR A 26 5.94 -9.50 5.21
CA THR A 26 5.98 -8.59 6.37
C THR A 26 5.67 -7.18 5.92
N MET A 27 4.58 -6.61 6.43
CA MET A 27 4.29 -5.19 6.26
C MET A 27 5.16 -4.38 7.25
N PRO A 28 5.91 -3.37 6.79
CA PRO A 28 6.65 -2.50 7.69
C PRO A 28 5.70 -1.68 8.58
N PHE A 29 6.18 -1.28 9.75
CA PHE A 29 5.48 -0.30 10.58
C PHE A 29 5.45 1.07 9.90
N GLU A 30 4.37 1.83 10.09
CA GLU A 30 4.15 3.14 9.45
C GLU A 30 5.04 4.24 10.04
N GLU A 31 5.72 3.99 11.16
CA GLU A 31 6.70 4.92 11.73
C GLU A 31 8.12 4.74 11.16
N LEU A 32 8.33 3.75 10.31
CA LEU A 32 9.62 3.55 9.64
C LEU A 32 9.81 4.56 8.51
N PRO A 33 11.06 4.85 8.10
CA PRO A 33 11.31 5.78 6.99
C PRO A 33 10.57 5.35 5.71
N HIS A 34 9.90 6.30 5.06
CA HIS A 34 9.20 6.09 3.80
C HIS A 34 10.02 6.61 2.61
N GLU A 35 9.74 6.06 1.42
CA GLU A 35 10.17 6.69 0.17
C GLU A 35 9.23 7.83 -0.24
N GLY A 36 7.93 7.66 0.03
CA GLY A 36 6.92 8.68 -0.20
C GLY A 36 5.52 8.23 0.21
N THR A 37 4.60 9.18 0.24
CA THR A 37 3.17 8.98 0.47
C THR A 37 2.39 9.10 -0.83
N TRP A 38 1.40 8.23 -1.00
CA TRP A 38 0.49 8.25 -2.14
C TRP A 38 -0.78 9.01 -1.78
N LEU A 39 -1.25 9.86 -2.68
CA LEU A 39 -2.53 10.57 -2.60
C LEU A 39 -3.31 10.38 -3.90
N GLN A 40 -4.59 10.05 -3.84
CA GLN A 40 -5.51 10.21 -4.97
C GLN A 40 -6.16 11.58 -4.84
N TRP A 41 -6.15 12.39 -5.90
CA TRP A 41 -6.67 13.75 -5.80
C TRP A 41 -8.20 13.79 -6.00
N PRO A 42 -8.95 14.61 -5.24
CA PRO A 42 -10.40 14.72 -5.38
C PRO A 42 -10.81 15.15 -6.79
N HIS A 43 -11.86 14.53 -7.33
CA HIS A 43 -12.40 14.88 -8.64
C HIS A 43 -13.90 14.66 -8.75
N ASN A 44 -14.50 15.23 -9.79
CA ASN A 44 -15.95 15.18 -10.00
C ASN A 44 -16.41 14.10 -11.01
N HIS A 45 -15.54 13.18 -11.46
CA HIS A 45 -15.90 12.18 -12.48
C HIS A 45 -17.01 11.22 -12.04
N THR A 46 -17.09 10.90 -10.75
CA THR A 46 -18.08 9.95 -10.19
C THR A 46 -19.35 10.64 -9.73
N TYR A 47 -19.21 11.67 -8.89
CA TYR A 47 -20.35 12.32 -8.22
C TYR A 47 -20.79 13.63 -8.88
N GLY A 48 -20.00 14.19 -9.81
CA GLY A 48 -20.33 15.41 -10.54
C GLY A 48 -20.13 16.73 -9.79
N TYR A 49 -19.86 16.69 -8.47
CA TYR A 49 -19.61 17.88 -7.64
C TYR A 49 -18.87 17.51 -6.34
N GLY A 50 -18.41 18.53 -5.62
CA GLY A 50 -17.85 18.40 -4.26
C GLY A 50 -16.33 18.31 -4.19
N ALA A 51 -15.62 17.97 -5.27
CA ALA A 51 -14.16 17.85 -5.24
C ALA A 51 -13.47 19.09 -4.66
N ALA A 52 -13.86 20.28 -5.12
CA ALA A 52 -13.29 21.56 -4.71
C ALA A 52 -13.43 21.85 -3.19
N ASP A 53 -14.42 21.26 -2.53
CA ASP A 53 -14.59 21.40 -1.07
C ASP A 53 -13.51 20.64 -0.29
N PHE A 54 -12.91 19.61 -0.91
CA PHE A 54 -11.86 18.77 -0.31
C PHE A 54 -10.45 19.19 -0.71
N GLU A 55 -10.25 19.84 -1.86
CA GLU A 55 -8.93 20.26 -2.36
C GLU A 55 -8.10 21.05 -1.35
N PRO A 56 -8.66 21.97 -0.53
CA PRO A 56 -7.86 22.66 0.49
C PRO A 56 -7.21 21.72 1.51
N ALA A 57 -7.83 20.59 1.82
CA ALA A 57 -7.22 19.59 2.70
C ALA A 57 -6.10 18.82 2.00
N TRP A 58 -6.25 18.52 0.71
CA TRP A 58 -5.20 17.86 -0.09
C TRP A 58 -3.97 18.73 -0.30
N ILE A 59 -4.17 20.04 -0.49
CA ILE A 59 -3.09 21.02 -0.54
C ILE A 59 -2.33 21.01 0.79
N GLN A 60 -3.02 21.11 1.93
CA GLN A 60 -2.40 21.08 3.26
C GLN A 60 -1.68 19.76 3.56
N MET A 61 -2.25 18.62 3.15
CA MET A 61 -1.56 17.32 3.28
C MET A 61 -0.28 17.30 2.45
N THR A 62 -0.34 17.77 1.20
CA THR A 62 0.83 17.82 0.31
C THR A 62 1.90 18.72 0.91
N GLU A 63 1.54 19.94 1.34
CA GLU A 63 2.46 20.89 2.00
C GLU A 63 3.14 20.27 3.22
N ALA A 64 2.40 19.53 4.05
CA ALA A 64 2.95 18.89 5.25
C ALA A 64 3.90 17.72 4.94
N LEU A 65 3.77 17.09 3.77
CA LEU A 65 4.52 15.89 3.39
C LEU A 65 5.81 16.21 2.62
N VAL A 66 5.79 17.21 1.72
CA VAL A 66 6.88 17.47 0.77
C VAL A 66 8.23 17.82 1.40
N ASP A 67 8.23 18.29 2.65
CA ASP A 67 9.45 18.58 3.42
C ASP A 67 10.14 17.31 3.96
N GLY A 68 9.39 16.21 4.12
CA GLY A 68 9.85 14.97 4.73
C GLY A 68 10.11 13.84 3.73
N GLU A 69 9.28 13.75 2.70
CA GLU A 69 9.25 12.61 1.77
C GLU A 69 8.63 12.99 0.42
N ARG A 70 8.65 12.07 -0.54
CA ARG A 70 8.00 12.29 -1.83
C ARG A 70 6.49 12.19 -1.71
N VAL A 71 5.78 12.92 -2.54
CA VAL A 71 4.32 12.83 -2.65
C VAL A 71 3.96 12.36 -4.05
N HIS A 72 3.43 11.14 -4.13
CA HIS A 72 2.96 10.53 -5.37
C HIS A 72 1.47 10.82 -5.53
N ILE A 73 1.12 11.72 -6.46
CA ILE A 73 -0.26 12.13 -6.68
C ILE A 73 -0.85 11.38 -7.87
N ILE A 74 -1.94 10.66 -7.63
CA ILE A 74 -2.75 10.04 -8.67
C ILE A 74 -3.76 11.08 -9.15
N ALA A 75 -3.60 11.49 -10.41
CA ALA A 75 -4.55 12.31 -11.14
C ALA A 75 -5.39 11.44 -12.09
N TYR A 76 -6.66 11.80 -12.26
CA TYR A 76 -7.58 11.04 -13.12
C TYR A 76 -7.12 11.03 -14.59
N ASP A 77 -6.79 12.21 -15.11
CA ASP A 77 -6.27 12.42 -16.45
C ASP A 77 -5.24 13.57 -16.49
N ASN A 78 -4.75 13.93 -17.67
CA ASN A 78 -3.79 15.02 -17.83
C ASN A 78 -4.38 16.41 -17.53
N VAL A 79 -5.68 16.63 -17.78
CA VAL A 79 -6.35 17.91 -17.48
C VAL A 79 -6.45 18.08 -15.97
N HIS A 80 -6.84 17.02 -15.27
CA HIS A 80 -6.85 16.98 -13.81
C HIS A 80 -5.44 17.19 -13.24
N ARG A 81 -4.42 16.55 -13.81
CA ARG A 81 -3.02 16.81 -13.42
C ARG A 81 -2.64 18.29 -13.55
N GLU A 82 -2.96 18.93 -14.67
CA GLU A 82 -2.65 20.37 -14.86
C GLU A 82 -3.36 21.25 -13.83
N HIS A 83 -4.62 20.93 -13.50
CA HIS A 83 -5.37 21.60 -12.43
C HIS A 83 -4.67 21.46 -11.07
N ILE A 84 -4.25 20.25 -10.70
CA ILE A 84 -3.54 19.99 -9.44
C ILE A 84 -2.21 20.76 -9.39
N VAL A 85 -1.44 20.76 -10.48
CA VAL A 85 -0.18 21.50 -10.57
C VAL A 85 -0.43 22.99 -10.30
N ASN A 86 -1.43 23.59 -10.93
CA ASN A 86 -1.76 25.00 -10.69
C ASN A 86 -2.10 25.27 -9.22
N LEU A 87 -2.93 24.43 -8.60
CA LEU A 87 -3.31 24.57 -7.19
C LEU A 87 -2.09 24.51 -6.24
N LEU A 88 -1.19 23.57 -6.48
CA LEU A 88 0.01 23.38 -5.66
C LEU A 88 1.01 24.53 -5.86
N GLU A 89 1.23 24.97 -7.10
CA GLU A 89 2.11 26.11 -7.42
C GLU A 89 1.57 27.43 -6.87
N GLU A 90 0.26 27.68 -6.96
CA GLU A 90 -0.41 28.85 -6.36
C GLU A 90 -0.31 28.85 -4.82
N SER A 91 -0.16 27.66 -4.23
CA SER A 91 0.06 27.46 -2.80
C SER A 91 1.54 27.48 -2.41
N PHE A 92 2.45 27.80 -3.34
CA PHE A 92 3.90 27.87 -3.15
C PHE A 92 4.55 26.56 -2.67
N ILE A 93 3.95 25.41 -2.98
CA ILE A 93 4.47 24.09 -2.63
C ILE A 93 5.66 23.74 -3.54
N ASP A 94 6.75 23.22 -2.97
CA ASP A 94 7.90 22.77 -3.75
C ASP A 94 7.56 21.49 -4.51
N MET A 95 7.49 21.62 -5.83
CA MET A 95 7.17 20.53 -6.74
C MET A 95 8.34 19.55 -6.94
N SER A 96 9.52 19.80 -6.35
CA SER A 96 10.68 18.91 -6.47
C SER A 96 10.49 17.53 -5.83
N SER A 97 9.63 17.46 -4.80
CA SER A 97 9.24 16.22 -4.10
C SER A 97 7.91 15.64 -4.59
N VAL A 98 7.26 16.25 -5.58
CA VAL A 98 5.93 15.83 -6.06
C VAL A 98 6.06 15.17 -7.44
N ASP A 99 5.48 13.98 -7.59
CA ASP A 99 5.33 13.35 -8.90
C ASP A 99 3.91 12.83 -9.12
N PHE A 100 3.61 12.51 -10.37
CA PHE A 100 2.25 12.24 -10.82
C PHE A 100 2.14 10.88 -11.51
N VAL A 101 1.06 10.19 -11.19
CA VAL A 101 0.57 9.03 -11.93
C VAL A 101 -0.79 9.37 -12.52
N ILE A 102 -0.98 9.08 -13.80
CA ILE A 102 -2.29 9.22 -14.45
C ILE A 102 -3.02 7.88 -14.36
N ALA A 103 -4.11 7.83 -13.61
CA ALA A 103 -4.97 6.67 -13.49
C ALA A 103 -6.41 7.06 -13.13
N GLU A 104 -7.36 6.60 -13.94
CA GLU A 104 -8.79 6.74 -13.65
C GLU A 104 -9.14 5.98 -12.37
N ASN A 105 -9.96 6.59 -11.52
CA ASN A 105 -10.49 6.00 -10.29
C ASN A 105 -11.89 6.55 -10.00
N ASP A 106 -12.66 5.81 -9.20
CA ASP A 106 -14.02 6.22 -8.84
C ASP A 106 -14.04 7.18 -7.64
N ASP A 107 -13.06 7.08 -6.74
CA ASP A 107 -13.00 7.90 -5.53
C ASP A 107 -11.54 7.99 -5.04
N PHE A 108 -11.28 8.91 -4.10
CA PHE A 108 -9.93 9.34 -3.73
C PHE A 108 -9.41 8.75 -2.40
N TRP A 109 -9.85 7.53 -2.07
CA TRP A 109 -9.48 6.81 -0.84
C TRP A 109 -8.33 5.83 -1.07
N VAL A 110 -7.16 6.36 -1.40
CA VAL A 110 -5.95 5.56 -1.72
C VAL A 110 -5.52 4.62 -0.59
N ARG A 111 -5.92 4.90 0.65
CA ARG A 111 -5.69 4.00 1.79
C ARG A 111 -6.38 2.64 1.61
N ASP A 112 -7.54 2.62 0.97
CA ASP A 112 -8.39 1.43 0.89
C ASP A 112 -8.16 0.65 -0.40
N ASN A 113 -7.86 1.35 -1.50
CA ASN A 113 -7.70 0.75 -2.84
C ASN A 113 -6.26 0.83 -3.40
N GLY A 114 -5.34 1.46 -2.67
CA GLY A 114 -3.96 1.67 -3.10
C GLY A 114 -3.04 0.48 -2.81
N PRO A 115 -1.76 0.60 -3.21
CA PRO A 115 -0.78 -0.47 -3.04
C PRO A 115 -0.46 -0.72 -1.55
N ILE A 116 -0.51 -1.99 -1.13
CA ILE A 116 0.00 -2.41 0.18
C ILE A 116 1.43 -2.94 0.01
N PHE A 117 2.41 -2.10 0.37
CA PHE A 117 3.83 -2.44 0.28
C PHE A 117 4.27 -3.38 1.41
N VAL A 118 4.89 -4.50 1.04
CA VAL A 118 5.40 -5.52 1.97
C VAL A 118 6.76 -6.02 1.54
N TYR A 119 7.47 -6.68 2.46
CA TYR A 119 8.69 -7.42 2.13
C TYR A 119 8.40 -8.93 2.10
N ASP A 120 8.90 -9.60 1.07
CA ASP A 120 8.89 -11.07 1.00
C ASP A 120 9.96 -11.70 1.92
N SER A 121 10.09 -13.03 1.89
CA SER A 121 11.08 -13.76 2.71
C SER A 121 12.54 -13.46 2.35
N ASP A 122 12.79 -12.97 1.14
CA ASP A 122 14.11 -12.60 0.62
C ASP A 122 14.38 -11.09 0.78
N VAL A 123 13.48 -10.37 1.48
CA VAL A 123 13.53 -8.93 1.74
C VAL A 123 13.38 -8.08 0.47
N ASN A 124 12.70 -8.61 -0.55
CA ASN A 124 12.33 -7.82 -1.73
C ASN A 124 11.02 -7.06 -1.47
N LEU A 125 10.98 -5.80 -1.90
CA LEU A 125 9.75 -5.01 -1.91
C LEU A 125 8.74 -5.62 -2.88
N THR A 126 7.55 -5.90 -2.38
CA THR A 126 6.42 -6.50 -3.12
C THR A 126 5.17 -5.66 -2.87
N ILE A 127 4.30 -5.54 -3.87
CA ILE A 127 2.97 -4.93 -3.73
C ILE A 127 1.95 -6.05 -3.58
N LEU A 128 1.16 -6.00 -2.51
CA LEU A 128 -0.05 -6.80 -2.38
C LEU A 128 -1.25 -6.00 -2.90
N ASP A 129 -2.01 -6.64 -3.78
CA ASP A 129 -3.30 -6.17 -4.27
C ASP A 129 -4.39 -7.09 -3.71
N TRP A 130 -5.25 -6.52 -2.86
CA TRP A 130 -6.35 -7.24 -2.23
C TRP A 130 -7.62 -7.26 -3.08
N GLY A 131 -7.65 -6.49 -4.18
CA GLY A 131 -8.86 -6.07 -4.84
C GLY A 131 -9.65 -5.06 -4.01
N PHE A 132 -10.61 -4.40 -4.65
CA PHE A 132 -11.53 -3.44 -4.03
C PHE A 132 -12.95 -3.66 -4.60
N ASN A 133 -13.99 -3.48 -3.80
CA ASN A 133 -15.37 -3.90 -4.12
C ASN A 133 -16.44 -2.84 -3.91
#